data_AF-A0A838VP03-F1
#
_entry.id   AF-A0A838VP03-F1
#
_cell.length_a   1.000
_cell.length_b   1.000
_cell.length_c   1.000
_cell.angle_alpha   90.00
_cell.angle_beta   90.00
_cell.angle_gamma   90.00
#
_symmetry.space_group_name_H-M   'P 1'
#
loop_
_entity.id
_entity.type
_entity.pdbx_description
1 polymer ?
#
loop_
_entity_poly.entity_id
_entity_poly.type
_entity_poly.pdbx_seq_one_letter_code
_entity_poly.pdbx_strand_id
1 'polypeptide(L)' 'AELGVGPEPIPRKQLTVERLSQAIQKALYDQTMRQHAANLGSKIQAEDAIANAVAIVREVEKSRG' A
#
# COMPACT_ATOMS: atom_id res chain seq x y z
N ALA A 1 -6.98 2.65 4.71
CA ALA A 1 -6.58 2.55 6.13
C ALA A 1 -6.63 1.13 6.68
N GLU A 2 -7.27 0.16 5.98
CA GLU A 2 -7.47 -1.20 6.51
C GLU A 2 -6.17 -1.94 6.89
N LEU A 3 -5.08 -1.73 6.13
CA LEU A 3 -3.74 -2.25 6.48
C LEU A 3 -2.98 -1.38 7.51
N GLY A 4 -3.56 -0.26 7.94
CA GLY A 4 -2.96 0.65 8.92
C GLY A 4 -1.71 1.39 8.44
N VAL A 5 -1.42 1.43 7.14
CA VAL A 5 -0.23 2.07 6.54
C VAL A 5 -0.46 3.50 6.04
N GLY A 6 -1.61 4.08 6.38
CA GLY A 6 -1.99 5.43 5.96
C GLY A 6 -3.17 5.96 6.79
N PRO A 7 -3.40 7.29 6.79
CA PRO A 7 -4.53 7.87 7.49
C PRO A 7 -5.87 7.42 6.88
N GLU A 8 -6.95 7.64 7.63
CA GLU A 8 -8.30 7.41 7.12
C GLU A 8 -8.58 8.33 5.92
N PRO A 9 -9.21 7.81 4.84
CA PRO A 9 -9.60 8.64 3.71
C PRO A 9 -10.51 9.78 4.15
N ILE A 10 -10.25 10.99 3.64
CA ILE A 10 -11.15 12.12 3.81
C ILE A 10 -12.17 12.07 2.68
N PRO A 11 -13.48 11.91 2.95
CA PRO A 11 -14.48 11.98 1.91
C PRO A 11 -14.40 13.32 1.17
N ARG A 12 -14.51 13.32 -0.16
CA ARG A 12 -14.35 14.54 -0.99
C ARG A 12 -15.21 15.73 -0.52
N LYS A 13 -16.45 15.49 -0.09
CA LYS A 13 -17.36 16.53 0.43
C LYS A 13 -16.95 17.10 1.79
N GLN A 14 -16.02 16.45 2.49
CA GLN A 14 -15.50 16.81 3.79
C GLN A 14 -14.01 17.21 3.71
N LEU A 15 -13.48 17.43 2.51
CA LEU A 15 -12.10 17.87 2.34
C LEU A 15 -11.98 19.34 2.68
N THR A 16 -11.45 19.64 3.87
CA THR A 16 -11.10 20.99 4.31
C THR A 16 -9.61 21.07 4.60
N VAL A 17 -9.08 22.30 4.68
CA VAL A 17 -7.66 22.54 5.01
C VAL A 17 -7.30 21.91 6.35
N GLU A 18 -8.16 22.05 7.35
CA GLU A 18 -7.95 21.54 8.71
C GLU A 18 -7.88 20.02 8.71
N ARG A 19 -8.83 19.36 8.03
CA ARG A 19 -8.91 17.90 7.97
C ARG A 19 -7.73 17.32 7.19
N LEU A 20 -7.34 17.96 6.10
CA LEU A 20 -6.14 17.57 5.36
C LEU A 20 -4.87 17.74 6.20
N SER A 21 -4.74 18.88 6.89
CA SER A 21 -3.58 19.14 7.77
C SER A 21 -3.48 18.10 8.87
N GLN A 22 -4.59 17.76 9.52
CA GLN A 22 -4.63 16.70 10.55
C GLN A 22 -4.26 15.32 9.99
N ALA A 23 -4.73 14.97 8.79
CA ALA A 23 -4.38 13.70 8.16
C ALA A 23 -2.89 13.61 7.82
N ILE A 24 -2.29 14.72 7.34
CA ILE A 24 -0.84 14.80 7.09
C ILE A 24 -0.06 14.66 8.40
N GLN A 25 -0.44 15.40 9.45
CA GLN A 25 0.20 15.29 10.76
C GLN A 25 0.11 13.85 11.31
N LYS A 26 -1.05 13.21 11.18
CA LYS A 26 -1.20 11.79 11.57
C LYS A 26 -0.27 10.89 10.77
N ALA A 27 -0.19 11.06 9.46
CA ALA A 27 0.70 10.27 8.61
C ALA A 27 2.18 10.44 8.98
N LEU A 28 2.59 11.63 9.39
CA LEU A 28 3.96 11.93 9.78
C LEU A 28 4.32 11.40 11.17
N TYR A 29 3.39 11.42 12.12
CA TYR A 29 3.71 11.22 13.54
C TYR A 29 3.17 9.91 14.15
N ASP A 30 2.20 9.25 13.53
CA ASP A 30 1.68 7.96 14.01
C ASP A 30 2.72 6.84 13.91
N GLN A 31 3.25 6.41 15.06
CA GLN A 31 4.32 5.41 15.13
C GLN A 31 3.84 4.01 14.76
N THR A 32 2.59 3.68 15.08
CA THR A 32 1.99 2.39 14.72
C THR A 32 1.84 2.30 13.21
N MET A 33 1.40 3.38 12.56
CA MET A 33 1.32 3.45 11.10
C MET A 33 2.68 3.25 10.44
N ARG A 34 3.74 3.91 10.96
CA ARG A 34 5.12 3.69 10.48
C ARG A 34 5.56 2.24 10.61
N GLN A 35 5.28 1.59 11.73
CA GLN A 35 5.63 0.18 11.94
C GLN A 35 4.90 -0.74 10.98
N HIS A 36 3.60 -0.52 10.74
CA HIS A 36 2.84 -1.29 9.76
C HIS A 36 3.39 -1.11 8.35
N ALA A 37 3.76 0.12 7.97
CA ALA A 37 4.36 0.40 6.66
C ALA A 37 5.70 -0.32 6.49
N ALA A 38 6.56 -0.32 7.51
CA ALA A 38 7.83 -1.06 7.50
C ALA A 38 7.60 -2.56 7.34
N ASN A 39 6.69 -3.14 8.14
CA ASN A 39 6.37 -4.56 8.07
C ASN A 39 5.79 -4.97 6.71
N LEU A 40 4.90 -4.15 6.14
CA LEU A 40 4.36 -4.39 4.80
C LEU A 40 5.45 -4.32 3.75
N GLY A 41 6.33 -3.32 3.83
CA GLY A 41 7.47 -3.18 2.92
C GLY A 41 8.41 -4.39 2.96
N SER A 42 8.73 -4.91 4.15
CA SER A 42 9.54 -6.13 4.29
C SER A 42 8.88 -7.36 3.66
N LYS A 43 7.54 -7.49 3.76
CA LYS A 43 6.82 -8.59 3.11
C LYS A 43 6.89 -8.48 1.59
N ILE A 44 6.63 -7.28 1.04
CA ILE A 44 6.72 -7.03 -0.40
C ILE A 44 8.13 -7.31 -0.93
N GLN A 45 9.17 -6.90 -0.20
CA GLN A 45 10.57 -7.16 -0.60
C GLN A 45 10.93 -8.65 -0.58
N ALA A 46 10.27 -9.44 0.28
CA ALA A 46 10.49 -10.89 0.34
C ALA A 46 9.70 -11.66 -0.74
N GLU A 47 8.83 -10.99 -1.51
CA GLU A 47 8.11 -11.62 -2.61
C GLU A 47 9.05 -11.87 -3.80
N ASP A 48 9.00 -13.08 -4.37
CA ASP A 48 9.63 -13.39 -5.65
C ASP A 48 8.73 -12.97 -6.83
N ALA A 49 8.40 -11.69 -6.87
CA ALA A 49 7.42 -11.13 -7.80
C ALA A 49 7.86 -11.28 -9.27
N ILE A 50 9.16 -11.24 -9.55
CA ILE A 50 9.71 -11.40 -10.90
C ILE A 50 9.54 -12.85 -11.37
N ALA A 51 9.93 -13.83 -10.56
CA ALA A 51 9.75 -15.23 -10.96
C ALA A 51 8.27 -15.57 -11.17
N ASN A 52 7.40 -15.08 -10.29
CA ASN A 52 5.95 -15.22 -10.43
C ASN A 52 5.43 -14.60 -11.72
N ALA A 53 5.86 -13.38 -12.07
CA ALA A 53 5.47 -12.72 -13.31
C ALA A 53 5.94 -13.51 -14.55
N VAL A 54 7.19 -14.00 -14.55
CA VAL A 54 7.73 -14.84 -15.64
C VAL A 54 6.93 -16.13 -15.78
N ALA A 55 6.59 -16.79 -14.67
CA ALA A 55 5.78 -18.00 -14.68
C ALA A 55 4.40 -17.74 -15.33
N ILE A 56 3.72 -16.66 -14.95
CA ILE A 56 2.42 -16.28 -15.53
C ILE A 56 2.52 -16.05 -17.04
N VAL A 57 3.53 -15.31 -17.51
CA VAL A 57 3.72 -15.05 -18.94
C VAL A 57 3.90 -16.35 -19.72
N ARG A 58 4.73 -17.28 -19.21
CA ARG A 58 4.95 -18.59 -19.85
C ARG A 58 3.67 -19.43 -19.92
N GLU A 59 2.83 -19.41 -18.89
CA GLU A 59 1.55 -20.13 -18.92
C GLU A 59 0.58 -19.53 -19.95
N VAL A 60 0.55 -18.20 -20.08
CA VAL A 60 -0.25 -17.53 -21.12
C VAL A 60 0.24 -17.88 -22.52
N GLU A 61 1.56 -17.98 -22.73
CA GLU A 61 2.14 -18.41 -24.02
C GLU A 61 1.74 -19.85 -24.38
N LYS A 62 1.86 -20.79 -23.43
CA LYS A 62 1.47 -22.20 -23.65
C LYS A 62 -0.02 -22.35 -23.96
N SER A 63 -0.87 -21.54 -23.34
CA SER A 63 -2.33 -21.60 -23.52
C SER A 63 -2.80 -21.03 -24.86
N ARG A 64 -1.93 -20.34 -25.60
CA ARG A 64 -2.20 -19.76 -26.93
C ARG A 64 -1.65 -20.61 -28.08
N GLY A 65 -0.84 -21.62 -27.77
CA GLY A 65 -0.24 -22.56 -28.72
C GLY A 65 -1.09 -23.79 -28.96
#